data_AF-A0A943CC94-F1
#
_entry.id   AF-A0A943CC94-F1
#
_cell.length_a   1.000
_cell.length_b   1.000
_cell.length_c   1.000
_cell.angle_alpha   90.00
_cell.angle_beta   90.00
_cell.angle_gamma   90.00
#
_symmetry.space_group_name_H-M   'P 1'
#
loop_
_entity.id
_entity.type
_entity.pdbx_description
1 polymer ?
#
loop_
_entity_poly.entity_id
_entity_poly.type
_entity_poly.pdbx_seq_one_letter_code
_entity_poly.pdbx_strand_id
1 'polypeptide(L)'
;MKNKKVIGATLFGLCMIMGASMTSLADSRKVVTLGANLSDSQRTMMLNYFGVNENQVDILTITNQDERDHLSAFVPIEQIGTRTFSCAYVLPTTSGGIQVKTANLNWVTCNMIASTLSTSGVTNCQVIAASPIEVSGTGALTGIIMAYETANGEQLEESKKQLANEELYLTGTLSDKIGQKAATAIMNETKIQVISQDITDTDQINNIISEATQNNNVTITEEEQQEIVDLMDKIAQESYDYSEMEDTLQMVEQNVSDNPITQPETDMNTDTGELEVPEETEENILDNTNEDVLGGGIITGSTQEPETEMPETTAPETTAPEDPFGEVQEETYNFTEPETPADAVHYTEEMLTDEEDKQDYKDTMEFFDKLLSPDKVVEPEDYKVYLPQEVADEFKEDIGQKLLDFMINGVLVDTLEYDEETAVYQDPELKNMIKFVRDLFRDDKEKRMPEDVTTEDKEFLYSEAKEWFEDLYDYVPEGETDMPEIPQSGMTDVAQPASESESGEIDLGPVTEGTF
;
A
#
# COMPACT_ATOMS: atom_id res chain seq x y z
N MET A 1 65.50 30.13 51.55
CA MET A 1 66.37 30.04 50.36
C MET A 1 66.41 28.62 49.86
N LYS A 2 65.70 28.32 48.75
CA LYS A 2 66.24 27.66 47.54
C LYS A 2 65.06 27.42 46.59
N ASN A 3 65.07 28.21 45.52
CA ASN A 3 64.16 28.14 44.39
C ASN A 3 64.58 27.04 43.42
N LYS A 4 63.59 26.48 42.72
CA LYS A 4 63.52 26.12 41.27
C LYS A 4 62.12 25.53 41.07
N LYS A 5 61.12 26.19 40.45
CA LYS A 5 60.89 26.39 38.99
C LYS A 5 61.22 25.08 38.22
N VAL A 6 60.38 24.45 37.40
CA VAL A 6 59.29 24.93 36.52
C VAL A 6 58.70 23.72 35.73
N ILE A 7 57.43 23.80 35.31
CA ILE A 7 56.78 23.19 34.11
C ILE A 7 56.49 21.66 34.06
N GLY A 8 55.24 21.32 33.66
CA GLY A 8 54.86 20.03 33.07
C GLY A 8 53.40 19.62 33.32
N ALA A 9 52.43 20.38 32.79
CA ALA A 9 51.49 19.91 31.74
C ALA A 9 50.23 19.20 32.27
N THR A 10 49.16 20.00 32.35
CA THR A 10 47.75 19.60 32.39
C THR A 10 47.37 18.91 31.08
N LEU A 11 46.95 17.65 31.14
CA LEU A 11 46.23 16.98 30.06
C LEU A 11 45.43 15.81 30.64
N PHE A 12 44.30 16.09 31.30
CA PHE A 12 43.23 15.10 31.41
C PHE A 12 42.38 15.28 30.16
N GLY A 13 42.76 14.53 29.11
CA GLY A 13 42.07 14.49 27.84
C GLY A 13 40.64 14.00 28.05
N LEU A 14 39.73 14.84 27.59
CA LEU A 14 38.34 14.54 27.32
C LEU A 14 38.30 13.42 26.24
N CYS A 15 38.15 12.16 26.64
CA CYS A 15 37.69 11.11 25.72
C CYS A 15 36.16 11.13 25.72
N MET A 16 35.58 12.17 25.10
CA MET A 16 34.35 11.97 24.34
C MET A 16 34.79 11.33 23.04
N ILE A 17 34.84 10.01 23.01
CA ILE A 17 34.84 9.29 21.75
C ILE A 17 33.41 9.48 21.23
N MET A 18 33.29 10.34 20.22
CA MET A 18 32.19 10.34 19.28
C MET A 18 31.93 8.87 18.93
N GLY A 19 30.74 8.38 19.26
CA GLY A 19 30.17 7.25 18.54
C GLY A 19 29.83 7.73 17.15
N ALA A 20 30.85 7.98 16.31
CA ALA A 20 30.67 7.82 14.89
C ALA A 20 30.42 6.32 14.73
N SER A 21 29.16 5.95 14.51
CA SER A 21 28.83 4.69 13.88
C SER A 21 29.73 4.64 12.65
N MET A 22 30.79 3.84 12.73
CA MET A 22 31.50 3.43 11.53
C MET A 22 30.50 2.52 10.83
N THR A 23 29.63 3.10 10.02
CA THR A 23 29.03 2.41 8.88
C THR A 23 30.23 1.90 8.11
N SER A 24 30.57 0.63 8.33
CA SER A 24 31.42 -0.06 7.39
C SER A 24 30.76 0.12 6.04
N LEU A 25 31.49 0.67 5.07
CA LEU A 25 31.11 0.62 3.67
C LEU A 25 30.96 -0.87 3.32
N ALA A 26 29.77 -1.40 3.54
CA ALA A 26 29.32 -2.59 2.87
C ALA A 26 29.34 -2.23 1.39
N ASP A 27 29.80 -3.14 0.53
CA ASP A 27 29.50 -3.05 -0.91
C ASP A 27 28.01 -2.66 -1.02
N SER A 28 27.70 -1.46 -1.51
CA SER A 28 26.31 -0.98 -1.60
C SER A 28 25.51 -2.04 -2.33
N ARG A 29 24.59 -2.70 -1.61
CA ARG A 29 23.88 -3.85 -2.15
C ARG A 29 22.99 -3.38 -3.30
N LYS A 30 23.16 -4.05 -4.43
CA LYS A 30 22.37 -3.84 -5.63
C LYS A 30 21.13 -4.70 -5.56
N VAL A 31 19.96 -4.08 -5.64
CA VAL A 31 18.68 -4.78 -5.52
C VAL A 31 17.83 -4.51 -6.74
N VAL A 32 17.38 -5.60 -7.37
CA VAL A 32 16.39 -5.57 -8.45
C VAL A 32 15.06 -6.05 -7.90
N THR A 33 13.99 -5.36 -8.27
CA THR A 33 12.62 -5.81 -8.00
C THR A 33 11.95 -6.18 -9.31
N LEU A 34 11.25 -7.31 -9.30
CA LEU A 34 10.51 -7.83 -10.45
C LEU A 34 9.04 -7.96 -10.09
N GLY A 35 8.15 -7.44 -10.94
CA GLY A 35 6.72 -7.61 -10.78
C GLY A 35 6.30 -9.09 -10.80
N ALA A 36 5.41 -9.47 -9.89
CA ALA A 36 4.97 -10.86 -9.70
C ALA A 36 4.20 -11.43 -10.90
N ASN A 37 3.63 -10.56 -11.75
CA ASN A 37 2.85 -10.97 -12.91
C ASN A 37 3.66 -11.04 -14.21
N LEU A 38 4.98 -10.86 -14.15
CA LEU A 38 5.86 -11.09 -15.28
C LEU A 38 5.93 -12.57 -15.65
N SER A 39 5.81 -12.87 -16.94
CA SER A 39 6.23 -14.17 -17.48
C SER A 39 7.76 -14.34 -17.43
N ASP A 40 8.26 -15.58 -17.52
CA ASP A 40 9.70 -15.87 -17.51
C ASP A 40 10.48 -15.12 -18.61
N SER A 41 9.87 -14.95 -19.79
CA SER A 41 10.47 -14.20 -20.89
C SER A 41 10.53 -12.71 -20.57
N GLN A 42 9.49 -12.16 -19.93
CA GLN A 42 9.48 -10.76 -19.48
C GLN A 42 10.45 -10.53 -18.32
N ARG A 43 10.58 -11.45 -17.37
CA ARG A 43 11.63 -11.38 -16.31
C ARG A 43 13.01 -11.30 -16.94
N THR A 44 13.28 -12.17 -17.92
CA THR A 44 14.55 -12.16 -18.66
C THR A 44 14.75 -10.85 -19.44
N MET A 45 13.69 -10.34 -20.08
CA MET A 45 13.71 -9.05 -20.78
C MET A 45 14.05 -7.90 -19.82
N MET A 46 13.46 -7.85 -18.63
CA MET A 46 13.73 -6.80 -17.64
C MET A 46 15.15 -6.86 -17.08
N LEU A 47 15.65 -8.06 -16.77
CA LEU A 47 17.06 -8.22 -16.36
C LEU A 47 18.04 -7.78 -17.45
N ASN A 48 17.74 -8.11 -18.72
CA ASN A 48 18.51 -7.64 -19.87
C ASN A 48 18.42 -6.12 -20.05
N TYR A 49 17.23 -5.53 -19.82
CA TYR A 49 17.05 -4.08 -19.85
C TYR A 49 17.93 -3.40 -18.80
N PHE A 50 17.99 -3.94 -17.59
CA PHE A 50 18.85 -3.45 -16.50
C PHE A 50 20.35 -3.76 -16.69
N GLY A 51 20.71 -4.58 -17.68
CA GLY A 51 22.11 -4.96 -17.94
C GLY A 51 22.73 -5.87 -16.88
N VAL A 52 21.91 -6.60 -16.10
CA VAL A 52 22.37 -7.44 -14.98
C VAL A 52 22.00 -8.91 -15.14
N ASN A 53 22.76 -9.78 -14.48
CA ASN A 53 22.43 -11.19 -14.30
C ASN A 53 21.92 -11.44 -12.88
N GLU A 54 21.08 -12.47 -12.68
CA GLU A 54 20.48 -12.80 -11.37
C GLU A 54 21.50 -13.07 -10.25
N ASN A 55 22.73 -13.45 -10.59
CA ASN A 55 23.78 -13.73 -9.61
C ASN A 55 24.60 -12.49 -9.18
N GLN A 56 24.28 -11.31 -9.72
CA GLN A 56 25.01 -10.06 -9.45
C GLN A 56 24.24 -9.11 -8.52
N VAL A 57 22.95 -9.39 -8.29
CA VAL A 57 22.01 -8.52 -7.58
C VAL A 57 21.13 -9.36 -6.67
N ASP A 58 20.64 -8.77 -5.59
CA ASP A 58 19.54 -9.35 -4.83
C ASP A 58 18.24 -9.12 -5.61
N ILE A 59 17.38 -10.13 -5.72
CA ILE A 59 16.11 -10.03 -6.44
C ILE A 59 14.95 -10.16 -5.46
N LEU A 60 14.08 -9.15 -5.47
CA LEU A 60 12.78 -9.17 -4.79
C LEU A 60 11.66 -9.32 -5.81
N THR A 61 10.56 -9.93 -5.38
CA THR A 61 9.32 -9.99 -6.17
C THR A 61 8.33 -9.01 -5.56
N ILE A 62 7.71 -8.17 -6.39
CA ILE A 62 6.68 -7.21 -5.96
C ILE A 62 5.33 -7.70 -6.42
N THR A 63 4.44 -7.92 -5.47
CA THR A 63 3.05 -8.32 -5.71
C THR A 63 2.14 -7.09 -5.69
N ASN A 64 0.93 -7.25 -6.21
CA ASN A 64 -0.07 -6.18 -6.12
C ASN A 64 -0.49 -5.91 -4.68
N GLN A 65 -0.33 -6.91 -3.79
CA GLN A 65 -0.56 -6.73 -2.37
C GLN A 65 0.47 -5.78 -1.75
N ASP A 66 1.75 -5.95 -2.11
CA ASP A 66 2.79 -5.03 -1.64
C ASP A 66 2.47 -3.59 -2.06
N GLU A 67 1.97 -3.37 -3.28
CA GLU A 67 1.53 -2.04 -3.74
C GLU A 67 0.37 -1.50 -2.90
N ARG A 68 -0.61 -2.33 -2.56
CA ARG A 68 -1.77 -1.93 -1.73
C ARG A 68 -1.33 -1.57 -0.32
N ASP A 69 -0.48 -2.40 0.28
CA ASP A 69 0.02 -2.16 1.63
C ASP A 69 0.80 -0.84 1.71
N HIS A 70 1.54 -0.50 0.65
CA HIS A 70 2.31 0.73 0.61
C HIS A 70 1.49 1.95 0.18
N LEU A 71 0.57 1.84 -0.78
CA LEU A 71 0.02 3.02 -1.46
C LEU A 71 -1.48 3.25 -1.24
N SER A 72 -2.27 2.23 -0.85
CA SER A 72 -3.74 2.29 -0.88
C SER A 72 -4.39 3.28 0.10
N ALA A 73 -3.63 3.78 1.07
CA ALA A 73 -4.09 4.85 1.96
C ALA A 73 -4.37 6.17 1.23
N PHE A 74 -3.72 6.39 0.07
CA PHE A 74 -3.84 7.64 -0.69
C PHE A 74 -4.08 7.40 -2.19
N VAL A 75 -3.38 6.42 -2.78
CA VAL A 75 -3.47 6.14 -4.22
C VAL A 75 -4.68 5.23 -4.50
N PRO A 76 -5.60 5.63 -5.38
CA PRO A 76 -6.78 4.83 -5.72
C PRO A 76 -6.42 3.46 -6.29
N ILE A 77 -7.27 2.47 -6.02
CA ILE A 77 -7.07 1.09 -6.46
C ILE A 77 -7.01 1.00 -8.00
N GLU A 78 -7.72 1.86 -8.69
CA GLU A 78 -7.72 1.96 -10.16
C GLU A 78 -6.33 2.34 -10.68
N GLN A 79 -5.63 3.20 -9.96
CA GLN A 79 -4.28 3.66 -10.31
C GLN A 79 -3.21 2.61 -9.95
N ILE A 80 -3.42 1.86 -8.87
CA ILE A 80 -2.59 0.71 -8.48
C ILE A 80 -2.79 -0.47 -9.46
N GLY A 81 -4.03 -0.66 -9.93
CA GLY A 81 -4.41 -1.81 -10.75
C GLY A 81 -4.47 -3.12 -9.97
N THR A 82 -4.60 -4.23 -10.69
CA THR A 82 -4.77 -5.59 -10.13
C THR A 82 -3.58 -6.52 -10.39
N ARG A 83 -2.56 -6.04 -11.11
CA ARG A 83 -1.38 -6.81 -11.52
C ARG A 83 -0.14 -5.94 -11.55
N THR A 84 0.98 -6.52 -11.14
CA THR A 84 2.28 -5.85 -11.04
C THR A 84 3.22 -6.34 -12.14
N PHE A 85 3.50 -5.47 -13.11
CA PHE A 85 4.46 -5.72 -14.20
C PHE A 85 5.72 -4.84 -14.11
N SER A 86 5.60 -3.67 -13.49
CA SER A 86 6.71 -2.74 -13.33
C SER A 86 7.77 -3.29 -12.38
N CYS A 87 9.01 -2.89 -12.64
CA CYS A 87 10.23 -3.38 -12.02
C CYS A 87 11.13 -2.20 -11.67
N ALA A 88 12.07 -2.42 -10.75
CA ALA A 88 13.08 -1.43 -10.43
C ALA A 88 14.47 -2.05 -10.27
N TYR A 89 15.50 -1.25 -10.52
CA TYR A 89 16.88 -1.55 -10.16
C TYR A 89 17.42 -0.37 -9.34
N VAL A 90 17.79 -0.64 -8.09
CA VAL A 90 18.19 0.36 -7.11
C VAL A 90 19.62 0.13 -6.64
N LEU A 91 20.39 1.21 -6.65
CA LEU A 91 21.75 1.29 -6.09
C LEU A 91 21.84 2.50 -5.15
N PRO A 92 21.92 2.31 -3.83
CA PRO A 92 22.23 3.41 -2.91
C PRO A 92 23.62 3.99 -3.21
N THR A 93 23.70 5.33 -3.24
CA THR A 93 24.95 6.07 -3.48
C THR A 93 25.26 6.94 -2.26
N THR A 94 26.45 7.54 -2.22
CA THR A 94 26.86 8.44 -1.13
C THR A 94 26.69 9.92 -1.45
N SER A 95 26.39 10.25 -2.70
CA SER A 95 26.23 11.63 -3.20
C SER A 95 25.48 11.66 -4.53
N GLY A 96 25.14 12.87 -4.98
CA GLY A 96 24.53 13.12 -6.29
C GLY A 96 23.01 13.09 -6.29
N GLY A 97 22.38 13.03 -5.11
CA GLY A 97 20.93 12.99 -4.95
C GLY A 97 20.31 11.70 -5.49
N ILE A 98 19.00 11.76 -5.70
CA ILE A 98 18.20 10.67 -6.25
C ILE A 98 18.12 10.84 -7.77
N GLN A 99 18.73 9.91 -8.49
CA GLN A 99 18.81 9.92 -9.95
C GLN A 99 17.94 8.79 -10.51
N VAL A 100 16.94 9.13 -11.30
CA VAL A 100 15.92 8.17 -11.76
C VAL A 100 15.86 8.15 -13.26
N LYS A 101 15.87 6.95 -13.86
CA LYS A 101 15.54 6.69 -15.25
C LYS A 101 14.28 5.83 -15.33
N THR A 102 13.32 6.20 -16.17
CA THR A 102 12.06 5.48 -16.34
C THR A 102 11.83 4.98 -17.76
N ALA A 103 11.11 3.86 -17.89
CA ALA A 103 10.62 3.35 -19.17
C ALA A 103 9.24 2.67 -19.04
N ASN A 104 8.31 2.95 -19.95
CA ASN A 104 6.94 2.43 -19.97
C ASN A 104 6.12 2.73 -18.70
N LEU A 105 6.38 3.86 -18.04
CA LEU A 105 5.58 4.35 -16.90
C LEU A 105 4.79 5.58 -17.36
N ASN A 106 3.47 5.58 -17.16
CA ASN A 106 2.57 6.62 -17.69
C ASN A 106 1.93 7.53 -16.63
N TRP A 107 2.10 7.22 -15.35
CA TRP A 107 1.57 8.06 -14.27
C TRP A 107 2.65 8.47 -13.28
N VAL A 108 3.43 7.51 -12.78
CA VAL A 108 4.60 7.77 -11.93
C VAL A 108 5.80 8.18 -12.80
N THR A 109 6.09 9.48 -12.91
CA THR A 109 7.24 9.99 -13.69
C THR A 109 8.56 9.88 -12.93
N CYS A 110 9.70 10.08 -13.62
CA CYS A 110 11.02 10.05 -13.00
C CYS A 110 11.19 11.11 -11.89
N ASN A 111 10.64 12.31 -12.08
CA ASN A 111 10.69 13.38 -11.10
C ASN A 111 9.74 13.13 -9.91
N MET A 112 8.57 12.53 -10.16
CA MET A 112 7.68 12.08 -9.08
C MET A 112 8.35 11.02 -8.21
N ILE A 113 9.06 10.06 -8.81
CA ILE A 113 9.86 9.06 -8.05
C ILE A 113 10.92 9.75 -7.20
N ALA A 114 11.71 10.64 -7.80
CA ALA A 114 12.77 11.34 -7.07
C ALA A 114 12.22 12.18 -5.90
N SER A 115 11.14 12.92 -6.14
CA SER A 115 10.50 13.74 -5.11
C SER A 115 9.90 12.88 -3.98
N THR A 116 9.22 11.78 -4.34
CA THR A 116 8.60 10.84 -3.38
C THR A 116 9.68 10.17 -2.52
N LEU A 117 10.78 9.72 -3.11
CA LEU A 117 11.88 9.11 -2.36
C LEU A 117 12.57 10.11 -1.43
N SER A 118 12.74 11.36 -1.88
CA SER A 118 13.27 12.43 -1.04
C SER A 118 12.39 12.65 0.20
N THR A 119 11.06 12.69 0.00
CA THR A 119 10.09 12.80 1.11
C THR A 119 10.07 11.56 2.00
N SER A 120 10.31 10.36 1.47
CA SER A 120 10.41 9.16 2.32
C SER A 120 11.72 9.07 3.11
N GLY A 121 12.64 10.03 2.94
CA GLY A 121 13.91 10.12 3.67
C GLY A 121 15.10 9.50 2.93
N VAL A 122 14.96 9.18 1.64
CA VAL A 122 16.08 8.75 0.80
C VAL A 122 16.88 9.98 0.38
N THR A 123 18.19 9.96 0.61
CA THR A 123 19.07 11.09 0.28
C THR A 123 19.76 10.90 -1.07
N ASN A 124 20.26 9.68 -1.34
CA ASN A 124 21.16 9.40 -2.45
C ASN A 124 20.95 7.99 -2.99
N CYS A 125 20.53 7.88 -4.25
CA CYS A 125 20.48 6.60 -4.96
C CYS A 125 20.39 6.79 -6.47
N GLN A 126 20.75 5.75 -7.20
CA GLN A 126 20.41 5.60 -8.61
C GLN A 126 19.29 4.57 -8.75
N VAL A 127 18.33 4.87 -9.62
CA VAL A 127 17.13 4.08 -9.85
C VAL A 127 16.87 3.94 -11.34
N ILE A 128 16.65 2.72 -11.80
CA ILE A 128 16.03 2.45 -13.10
C ILE A 128 14.67 1.80 -12.83
N ALA A 129 13.59 2.45 -13.24
CA ALA A 129 12.23 1.96 -13.05
C ALA A 129 11.57 1.69 -14.42
N ALA A 130 11.24 0.44 -14.71
CA ALA A 130 10.81 0.07 -16.05
C ALA A 130 9.77 -1.04 -16.07
N SER A 131 9.05 -1.16 -17.18
CA SER A 131 8.06 -2.21 -17.39
C SER A 131 8.13 -2.74 -18.83
N PRO A 132 7.85 -4.03 -19.08
CA PRO A 132 7.80 -4.57 -20.44
C PRO A 132 6.60 -4.06 -21.25
N ILE A 133 5.59 -3.50 -20.59
CA ILE A 133 4.40 -2.88 -21.16
C ILE A 133 4.10 -1.58 -20.44
N GLU A 134 3.37 -0.67 -21.06
CA GLU A 134 2.94 0.56 -20.41
C GLU A 134 2.08 0.28 -19.18
N VAL A 135 2.42 0.89 -18.04
CA VAL A 135 1.72 0.77 -16.75
C VAL A 135 1.80 2.07 -15.95
N SER A 136 1.03 2.18 -14.87
CA SER A 136 1.03 3.33 -13.96
C SER A 136 2.40 3.62 -13.35
N GLY A 137 3.13 2.57 -12.96
CA GLY A 137 4.43 2.66 -12.28
C GLY A 137 4.38 2.52 -10.76
N THR A 138 3.20 2.31 -10.17
CA THR A 138 3.01 2.07 -8.72
C THR A 138 3.84 0.89 -8.20
N GLY A 139 3.91 -0.20 -8.98
CA GLY A 139 4.72 -1.37 -8.65
C GLY A 139 6.22 -1.12 -8.65
N ALA A 140 6.71 -0.29 -9.57
CA ALA A 140 8.10 0.12 -9.57
C ALA A 140 8.40 0.99 -8.35
N LEU A 141 7.56 1.98 -8.03
CA LEU A 141 7.76 2.84 -6.86
C LEU A 141 7.78 2.05 -5.55
N THR A 142 6.80 1.16 -5.36
CA THR A 142 6.75 0.23 -4.22
C THR A 142 8.03 -0.61 -4.16
N GLY A 143 8.42 -1.18 -5.30
CA GLY A 143 9.66 -1.93 -5.43
C GLY A 143 10.91 -1.12 -5.10
N ILE A 144 10.96 0.18 -5.43
CA ILE A 144 12.11 1.02 -5.12
C ILE A 144 12.26 1.21 -3.61
N ILE A 145 11.16 1.49 -2.90
CA ILE A 145 11.16 1.65 -1.44
C ILE A 145 11.67 0.36 -0.78
N MET A 146 11.09 -0.79 -1.13
CA MET A 146 11.48 -2.09 -0.58
C MET A 146 12.93 -2.46 -0.93
N ALA A 147 13.38 -2.16 -2.16
CA ALA A 147 14.75 -2.41 -2.59
C ALA A 147 15.76 -1.53 -1.85
N TYR A 148 15.44 -0.24 -1.64
CA TYR A 148 16.31 0.68 -0.93
C TYR A 148 16.48 0.26 0.54
N GLU A 149 15.38 -0.06 1.23
CA GLU A 149 15.42 -0.59 2.60
C GLU A 149 16.19 -1.91 2.68
N THR A 150 16.00 -2.79 1.69
CA THR A 150 16.74 -4.06 1.60
C THR A 150 18.22 -3.81 1.40
N ALA A 151 18.60 -2.89 0.51
CA ALA A 151 19.99 -2.56 0.20
C ALA A 151 20.72 -2.00 1.43
N ASN A 152 20.10 -1.03 2.09
CA ASN A 152 20.65 -0.37 3.28
C ASN A 152 20.55 -1.21 4.54
N GLY A 153 19.62 -2.17 4.60
CA GLY A 153 19.39 -3.03 5.76
C GLY A 153 18.64 -2.34 6.91
N GLU A 154 18.00 -1.19 6.64
CA GLU A 154 17.22 -0.41 7.59
C GLU A 154 15.91 0.03 6.92
N GLN A 155 14.84 0.15 7.73
CA GLN A 155 13.53 0.62 7.27
C GLN A 155 13.50 2.14 7.26
N LEU A 156 12.81 2.74 6.29
CA LEU A 156 12.51 4.16 6.27
C LEU A 156 11.48 4.52 7.35
N GLU A 157 11.47 5.78 7.78
CA GLU A 157 10.52 6.25 8.78
C GLU A 157 9.08 6.19 8.24
N GLU A 158 8.18 5.55 8.98
CA GLU A 158 6.81 5.30 8.51
C GLU A 158 6.03 6.60 8.26
N SER A 159 6.20 7.63 9.09
CA SER A 159 5.55 8.93 8.87
C SER A 159 6.00 9.58 7.56
N LYS A 160 7.30 9.51 7.24
CA LYS A 160 7.86 10.01 5.98
C LYS A 160 7.38 9.22 4.77
N LYS A 161 7.23 7.90 4.88
CA LYS A 161 6.60 7.08 3.82
C LYS A 161 5.14 7.49 3.57
N GLN A 162 4.36 7.72 4.62
CA GLN A 162 2.98 8.18 4.47
C GLN A 162 2.89 9.55 3.77
N LEU A 163 3.74 10.50 4.15
CA LEU A 163 3.80 11.82 3.48
C LEU A 163 4.23 11.71 2.02
N ALA A 164 5.18 10.81 1.73
CA ALA A 164 5.61 10.56 0.37
C ALA A 164 4.46 10.01 -0.51
N ASN A 165 3.63 9.13 0.04
CA ASN A 165 2.47 8.59 -0.67
C ASN A 165 1.36 9.63 -0.88
N GLU A 166 1.10 10.46 0.13
CA GLU A 166 0.18 11.60 0.03
C GLU A 166 0.66 12.59 -1.04
N GLU A 167 1.96 12.89 -1.05
CA GLU A 167 2.59 13.74 -2.08
C GLU A 167 2.44 13.15 -3.48
N LEU A 168 2.74 11.86 -3.65
CA LEU A 168 2.61 11.18 -4.94
C LEU A 168 1.19 11.31 -5.48
N TYR A 169 0.19 11.01 -4.65
CA TYR A 169 -1.21 11.08 -5.02
C TYR A 169 -1.65 12.50 -5.37
N LEU A 170 -1.30 13.49 -4.54
CA LEU A 170 -1.66 14.89 -4.77
C LEU A 170 -1.00 15.42 -6.04
N THR A 171 0.28 15.10 -6.25
CA THR A 171 1.01 15.46 -7.48
C THR A 171 0.35 14.84 -8.71
N GLY A 172 -0.05 13.56 -8.64
CA GLY A 172 -0.78 12.89 -9.72
C GLY A 172 -2.12 13.55 -10.03
N THR A 173 -2.90 13.88 -9.00
CA THR A 173 -4.22 14.51 -9.14
C THR A 173 -4.12 15.92 -9.75
N LEU A 174 -3.08 16.68 -9.36
CA LEU A 174 -2.76 17.96 -9.99
C LEU A 174 -2.30 17.75 -11.43
N SER A 175 -1.50 16.72 -11.70
CA SER A 175 -0.98 16.41 -13.04
C SER A 175 -2.10 16.21 -14.06
N ASP A 176 -3.19 15.56 -13.68
CA ASP A 176 -4.37 15.35 -14.54
C ASP A 176 -5.06 16.66 -14.95
N LYS A 177 -4.88 17.74 -14.18
CA LYS A 177 -5.56 19.03 -14.36
C LYS A 177 -4.66 20.08 -15.01
N ILE A 178 -3.40 20.15 -14.57
CA ILE A 178 -2.47 21.21 -14.96
C ILE A 178 -1.22 20.70 -15.69
N GLY A 179 -1.12 19.39 -15.92
CA GLY A 179 0.03 18.74 -16.56
C GLY A 179 1.09 18.29 -15.55
N GLN A 180 1.73 17.15 -15.83
CA GLN A 180 2.73 16.51 -14.95
C GLN A 180 3.90 17.43 -14.59
N LYS A 181 4.41 18.15 -15.59
CA LYS A 181 5.53 19.08 -15.43
C LYS A 181 5.19 20.21 -14.46
N ALA A 182 4.06 20.88 -14.66
CA ALA A 182 3.63 22.00 -13.82
C ALA A 182 3.25 21.55 -12.40
N ALA A 183 2.57 20.41 -12.25
CA ALA A 183 2.25 19.84 -10.94
C ALA A 183 3.52 19.53 -10.13
N THR A 184 4.47 18.83 -10.75
CA THR A 184 5.75 18.49 -10.11
C THR A 184 6.55 19.75 -9.75
N ALA A 185 6.57 20.75 -10.63
CA ALA A 185 7.23 22.03 -10.38
C ALA A 185 6.66 22.75 -9.15
N ILE A 186 5.33 22.87 -9.04
CA ILE A 186 4.69 23.52 -7.89
C ILE A 186 5.05 22.81 -6.58
N MET A 187 4.96 21.48 -6.56
CA MET A 187 5.27 20.68 -5.38
C MET A 187 6.74 20.85 -4.98
N ASN A 188 7.66 20.79 -5.94
CA ASN A 188 9.10 20.91 -5.70
C ASN A 188 9.52 22.33 -5.27
N GLU A 189 9.07 23.37 -5.97
CA GLU A 189 9.35 24.78 -5.62
C GLU A 189 8.85 25.11 -4.21
N THR A 190 7.65 24.64 -3.87
CA THR A 190 7.07 24.84 -2.54
C THR A 190 7.90 24.12 -1.48
N LYS A 191 8.25 22.85 -1.71
CA LYS A 191 9.06 22.04 -0.80
C LYS A 191 10.44 22.66 -0.57
N ILE A 192 11.10 23.15 -1.61
CA ILE A 192 12.40 23.85 -1.49
C ILE A 192 12.27 25.02 -0.51
N GLN A 193 11.28 25.89 -0.69
CA GLN A 193 11.13 27.08 0.15
C GLN A 193 10.72 26.74 1.59
N VAL A 194 9.78 25.80 1.75
CA VAL A 194 9.28 25.38 3.06
C VAL A 194 10.38 24.75 3.90
N ILE A 195 11.14 23.80 3.35
CA ILE A 195 12.18 23.07 4.09
C ILE A 195 13.43 23.94 4.28
N SER A 196 13.92 24.64 3.25
CA SER A 196 15.17 25.43 3.36
C SER A 196 15.07 26.63 4.30
N GLN A 197 13.86 27.14 4.55
CA GLN A 197 13.61 28.32 5.39
C GLN A 197 12.90 27.97 6.71
N ASP A 198 12.70 26.67 7.01
CA ASP A 198 12.00 26.18 8.20
C ASP A 198 10.60 26.83 8.39
N ILE A 199 9.83 26.93 7.30
CA ILE A 199 8.53 27.62 7.31
C ILE A 199 7.43 26.68 7.79
N THR A 200 6.86 27.00 8.96
CA THR A 200 5.72 26.26 9.54
C THR A 200 4.45 27.11 9.64
N ASP A 201 4.46 28.32 9.09
CA ASP A 201 3.30 29.23 9.13
C ASP A 201 2.45 29.01 7.88
N THR A 202 1.22 28.54 8.07
CA THR A 202 0.32 28.16 6.96
C THR A 202 0.01 29.31 6.01
N ASP A 203 -0.06 30.56 6.50
CA ASP A 203 -0.26 31.73 5.64
C ASP A 203 0.96 31.98 4.74
N GLN A 204 2.18 31.76 5.24
CA GLN A 204 3.41 31.82 4.44
C GLN A 204 3.48 30.69 3.43
N ILE A 205 3.17 29.45 3.83
CA ILE A 205 3.08 28.29 2.91
C ILE A 205 2.10 28.59 1.78
N ASN A 206 0.93 29.13 2.11
CA ASN A 206 -0.10 29.51 1.14
C ASN A 206 0.39 30.56 0.12
N ASN A 207 1.19 31.54 0.58
CA ASN A 207 1.79 32.54 -0.31
C ASN A 207 2.85 31.90 -1.24
N ILE A 208 3.67 30.99 -0.72
CA ILE A 208 4.67 30.26 -1.51
C ILE A 208 4.00 29.48 -2.64
N ILE A 209 2.91 28.75 -2.34
CA ILE A 209 2.14 28.01 -3.35
C ILE A 209 1.54 28.95 -4.39
N SER A 210 1.05 30.12 -3.95
CA SER A 210 0.53 31.16 -4.85
C SER A 210 1.61 31.72 -5.79
N GLU A 211 2.86 31.80 -5.33
CA GLU A 211 4.00 32.22 -6.16
C GLU A 211 4.43 31.10 -7.12
N ALA A 212 4.52 29.85 -6.64
CA ALA A 212 4.89 28.69 -7.46
C ALA A 212 3.89 28.44 -8.60
N THR A 213 2.58 28.56 -8.34
CA THR A 213 1.54 28.45 -9.37
C THR A 213 1.65 29.56 -10.41
N GLN A 214 2.00 30.79 -10.00
CA GLN A 214 2.25 31.91 -10.92
C GLN A 214 3.51 31.70 -11.76
N ASN A 215 4.61 31.23 -11.16
CA ASN A 215 5.86 30.93 -11.86
C ASN A 215 5.64 29.91 -12.98
N ASN A 216 4.81 28.91 -12.71
CA ASN A 216 4.46 27.84 -13.64
C ASN A 216 3.30 28.20 -14.58
N ASN A 217 2.78 29.43 -14.54
CA ASN A 217 1.71 29.94 -15.41
C ASN A 217 0.42 29.11 -15.38
N VAL A 218 0.11 28.51 -14.23
CA VAL A 218 -1.10 27.72 -14.04
C VAL A 218 -2.02 28.35 -13.00
N THR A 219 -3.24 27.85 -12.91
CA THR A 219 -4.20 28.25 -11.88
C THR A 219 -4.81 26.99 -11.31
N ILE A 220 -4.79 26.90 -9.98
CA ILE A 220 -5.42 25.85 -9.21
C ILE A 220 -6.58 26.45 -8.41
N THR A 221 -7.48 25.59 -7.95
CA THR A 221 -8.61 25.94 -7.10
C THR A 221 -8.18 26.19 -5.66
N GLU A 222 -9.04 26.85 -4.87
CA GLU A 222 -8.78 27.05 -3.44
C GLU A 222 -8.70 25.71 -2.66
N GLU A 223 -9.43 24.69 -3.12
CA GLU A 223 -9.40 23.35 -2.53
C GLU A 223 -8.05 22.65 -2.78
N GLU A 224 -7.61 22.60 -4.03
CA GLU A 224 -6.29 22.07 -4.40
C GLU A 224 -5.15 22.83 -3.70
N GLN A 225 -5.26 24.15 -3.61
CA GLN A 225 -4.29 24.97 -2.90
C GLN A 225 -4.25 24.61 -1.40
N GLN A 226 -5.40 24.37 -0.78
CA GLN A 226 -5.47 23.96 0.62
C GLN A 226 -4.89 22.55 0.83
N GLU A 227 -5.12 21.60 -0.09
CA GLU A 227 -4.51 20.27 -0.02
C GLU A 227 -2.97 20.34 -0.06
N ILE A 228 -2.41 21.23 -0.89
CA ILE A 228 -0.95 21.45 -0.92
C ILE A 228 -0.48 22.11 0.39
N VAL A 229 -1.22 23.08 0.93
CA VAL A 229 -0.89 23.71 2.23
C VAL A 229 -0.85 22.65 3.33
N ASP A 230 -1.86 21.80 3.42
CA ASP A 230 -1.99 20.79 4.46
C ASP A 230 -0.86 19.75 4.38
N LEU A 231 -0.51 19.29 3.18
CA LEU A 231 0.62 18.39 2.99
C LEU A 231 1.95 19.07 3.36
N MET A 232 2.17 20.31 2.93
CA MET A 232 3.42 21.04 3.20
C MET A 232 3.57 21.40 4.68
N ASP A 233 2.48 21.67 5.40
CA ASP A 233 2.50 21.83 6.86
C ASP A 233 2.93 20.54 7.56
N LYS A 234 2.39 19.38 7.14
CA LYS A 234 2.84 18.07 7.67
C LYS A 234 4.32 17.80 7.37
N ILE A 235 4.77 18.08 6.15
CA ILE A 235 6.19 17.95 5.75
C ILE A 235 7.07 18.89 6.59
N ALA A 236 6.66 20.13 6.84
CA ALA A 236 7.42 21.09 7.64
C ALA A 236 7.54 20.70 9.12
N GLN A 237 6.63 19.87 9.63
CA GLN A 237 6.66 19.35 11.00
C GLN A 237 7.64 18.18 11.16
N GLU A 238 8.02 17.52 10.06
CA GLU A 238 9.03 16.47 10.04
C GLU A 238 10.45 17.05 10.03
N SER A 239 11.39 16.32 10.62
CA SER A 239 12.79 16.75 10.71
C SER A 239 13.56 16.37 9.44
N TYR A 240 13.38 17.13 8.36
CA TYR A 240 14.17 17.02 7.13
C TYR A 240 15.44 17.89 7.18
N ASP A 241 16.54 17.40 6.62
CA ASP A 241 17.75 18.20 6.38
C ASP A 241 17.75 18.65 4.91
N TYR A 242 17.53 19.95 4.67
CA TYR A 242 17.54 20.49 3.31
C TYR A 242 18.85 20.18 2.58
N SER A 243 19.99 20.19 3.27
CA SER A 243 21.29 19.93 2.64
C SER A 243 21.45 18.50 2.13
N GLU A 244 20.73 17.54 2.72
CA GLU A 244 20.70 16.16 2.24
C GLU A 244 19.73 15.96 1.07
N MET A 245 18.74 16.84 0.92
CA MET A 245 17.74 16.80 -0.15
C MET A 245 18.08 17.73 -1.33
N GLU A 246 18.97 18.69 -1.13
CA GLU A 246 19.25 19.81 -2.04
C GLU A 246 19.55 19.33 -3.46
N ASP A 247 20.47 18.36 -3.62
CA ASP A 247 20.83 17.81 -4.93
C ASP A 247 19.61 17.25 -5.67
N THR A 248 18.75 16.50 -4.97
CA THR A 248 17.54 15.93 -5.55
C THR A 248 16.54 17.02 -5.95
N LEU A 249 16.24 17.96 -5.04
CA LEU A 249 15.25 19.00 -5.28
C LEU A 249 15.68 19.96 -6.39
N GLN A 250 16.98 20.29 -6.47
CA GLN A 250 17.54 21.11 -7.54
C GLN A 250 17.54 20.37 -8.88
N MET A 251 17.81 19.06 -8.87
CA MET A 251 17.73 18.25 -10.09
C MET A 251 16.31 18.20 -10.63
N VAL A 252 15.33 17.93 -9.76
CA VAL A 252 13.90 17.97 -10.14
C VAL A 252 13.54 19.37 -10.65
N GLU A 253 13.93 20.45 -9.95
CA GLU A 253 13.66 21.83 -10.36
C GLU A 253 14.18 22.13 -11.78
N GLN A 254 15.43 21.75 -12.06
CA GLN A 254 16.04 21.95 -13.37
C GLN A 254 15.37 21.11 -14.47
N ASN A 255 14.79 19.98 -14.09
CA ASN A 255 14.12 19.06 -14.99
C ASN A 255 12.73 19.59 -15.41
N VAL A 256 12.01 20.17 -14.46
CA VAL A 256 10.60 20.57 -14.64
C VAL A 256 10.40 22.07 -14.85
N SER A 257 11.38 22.93 -14.54
CA SER A 257 11.24 24.38 -14.65
C SER A 257 11.74 24.91 -16.00
N ASP A 258 10.92 25.74 -16.65
CA ASP A 258 11.36 26.55 -17.79
C ASP A 258 12.19 27.78 -17.36
N ASN A 259 12.20 28.12 -16.06
CA ASN A 259 12.94 29.21 -15.44
C ASN A 259 13.41 28.82 -14.02
N PRO A 260 14.50 28.04 -13.89
CA PRO A 260 14.95 27.53 -12.58
C PRO A 260 15.20 28.67 -11.58
N ILE A 261 14.73 28.51 -10.35
CA ILE A 261 14.97 29.47 -9.25
C ILE A 261 16.48 29.59 -9.01
N THR A 262 17.07 30.70 -9.45
CA THR A 262 18.48 31.01 -9.20
C THR A 262 18.63 31.69 -7.84
N GLN A 263 19.04 30.94 -6.82
CA GLN A 263 19.69 31.48 -5.63
C GLN A 263 21.22 31.53 -5.84
N PRO A 264 21.95 32.45 -5.17
CA PRO A 264 23.23 32.93 -5.67
C PRO A 264 24.26 31.79 -5.70
N GLU A 265 24.86 31.62 -6.89
CA GLU A 265 26.01 30.77 -7.16
C GLU A 265 26.94 30.66 -5.95
N THR A 266 26.85 29.55 -5.21
CA THR A 266 28.01 29.05 -4.48
C THR A 266 28.91 28.47 -5.55
N ASP A 267 29.94 29.25 -5.92
CA ASP A 267 30.99 28.90 -6.86
C ASP A 267 31.29 27.38 -6.84
N MET A 268 30.75 26.64 -7.81
CA MET A 268 31.36 25.41 -8.31
C MET A 268 32.66 25.81 -9.01
N ASN A 269 33.64 26.25 -8.21
CA ASN A 269 34.98 26.52 -8.69
C ASN A 269 35.58 25.19 -9.11
N THR A 270 35.58 24.97 -10.42
CA THR A 270 36.43 24.01 -11.12
C THR A 270 37.89 24.42 -10.92
N ASP A 271 38.43 24.19 -9.72
CA ASP A 271 39.86 24.26 -9.49
C ASP A 271 40.50 23.04 -10.15
N THR A 272 41.14 23.29 -11.29
CA THR A 272 42.01 22.35 -12.01
C THR A 272 43.36 22.20 -11.28
N GLY A 273 43.30 22.00 -9.97
CA GLY A 273 44.42 21.74 -9.08
C GLY A 273 44.66 20.25 -8.96
N GLU A 274 45.62 19.75 -9.74
CA GLU A 274 46.27 18.45 -9.67
C GLU A 274 46.35 17.90 -8.23
N LEU A 275 45.39 17.05 -7.86
CA LEU A 275 45.33 16.26 -6.63
C LEU A 275 45.09 14.82 -7.06
N GLU A 276 46.01 13.96 -6.62
CA GLU A 276 46.16 12.58 -7.05
C GLU A 276 44.83 11.80 -6.95
N VAL A 277 44.40 11.27 -8.10
CA VAL A 277 43.19 10.45 -8.27
C VAL A 277 43.40 9.09 -7.58
N PRO A 278 42.60 8.71 -6.57
CA PRO A 278 42.26 7.30 -6.40
C PRO A 278 41.15 7.00 -7.42
N GLU A 279 41.49 6.32 -8.51
CA GLU A 279 40.49 5.80 -9.47
C GLU A 279 39.74 4.66 -8.79
N GLU A 280 38.57 4.95 -8.23
CA GLU A 280 37.45 4.01 -8.21
C GLU A 280 36.30 4.73 -8.91
N THR A 281 36.02 4.37 -10.16
CA THR A 281 34.84 4.86 -10.87
C THR A 281 33.62 4.35 -10.10
N GLU A 282 32.91 5.22 -9.39
CA GLU A 282 31.61 4.88 -8.82
C GLU A 282 30.73 4.29 -9.93
N GLU A 283 30.17 3.11 -9.68
CA GLU A 283 29.37 2.38 -10.65
C GLU A 283 28.09 3.17 -10.95
N ASN A 284 27.86 3.52 -12.22
CA ASN A 284 26.65 4.18 -12.68
C ASN A 284 25.73 3.17 -13.37
N ILE A 285 24.60 2.83 -12.75
CA ILE A 285 23.63 1.88 -13.35
C ILE A 285 22.87 2.51 -14.51
N LEU A 286 22.70 3.85 -14.51
CA LEU A 286 21.85 4.58 -15.46
C LEU A 286 22.38 4.54 -16.91
N ASP A 287 23.71 4.38 -17.07
CA ASP A 287 24.39 4.33 -18.37
C ASP A 287 24.32 2.96 -19.05
N ASN A 288 23.87 1.93 -18.34
CA ASN A 288 23.98 0.53 -18.75
C ASN A 288 22.65 -0.11 -19.17
N THR A 289 21.61 0.69 -19.41
CA THR A 289 20.31 0.16 -19.86
C THR A 289 20.34 -0.30 -21.32
N ASN A 290 19.65 -1.38 -21.63
CA ASN A 290 19.51 -1.92 -22.98
C ASN A 290 18.17 -1.53 -23.60
N GLU A 291 18.07 -0.31 -24.13
CA GLU A 291 16.82 0.24 -24.67
C GLU A 291 16.20 -0.61 -25.80
N ASP A 292 17.02 -1.36 -26.54
CA ASP A 292 16.56 -2.17 -27.70
C ASP A 292 15.59 -3.29 -27.30
N VAL A 293 15.53 -3.70 -26.03
CA VAL A 293 14.70 -4.85 -25.59
C VAL A 293 13.23 -4.50 -25.36
N LEU A 294 12.90 -3.23 -25.14
CA LEU A 294 11.53 -2.77 -24.84
C LEU A 294 10.74 -2.37 -26.10
N GLY A 295 11.38 -2.37 -27.27
CA GLY A 295 10.77 -1.93 -28.53
C GLY A 295 10.82 -0.41 -28.72
N GLY A 296 10.31 0.06 -29.86
CA GLY A 296 10.30 1.49 -30.19
C GLY A 296 9.01 2.18 -29.77
N GLY A 297 9.08 3.50 -29.54
CA GLY A 297 7.90 4.33 -29.23
C GLY A 297 7.41 4.24 -27.79
N ILE A 298 8.28 3.79 -26.88
CA ILE A 298 8.00 3.70 -25.45
C ILE A 298 8.12 5.07 -24.75
N ILE A 299 7.41 5.24 -23.64
CA ILE A 299 7.53 6.41 -22.77
C ILE A 299 8.84 6.28 -21.98
N THR A 300 9.68 7.30 -21.98
CA THR A 300 10.95 7.32 -21.25
C THR A 300 11.12 8.63 -20.49
N GLY A 301 11.75 8.59 -19.33
CA GLY A 301 12.10 9.78 -18.56
C GLY A 301 13.44 9.63 -17.85
N SER A 302 14.07 10.75 -17.50
CA SER A 302 15.30 10.78 -16.71
C SER A 302 15.37 12.07 -15.90
N THR A 303 15.75 12.00 -14.62
CA THR A 303 16.01 13.22 -13.84
C THR A 303 17.24 13.99 -14.34
N GLN A 304 18.08 13.36 -15.17
CA GLN A 304 19.24 13.99 -15.80
C GLN A 304 18.92 14.68 -17.14
N GLU A 305 17.69 14.55 -17.65
CA GLU A 305 17.26 15.13 -18.93
C GLU A 305 15.94 15.88 -18.77
N PRO A 306 15.75 17.10 -19.30
CA PRO A 306 14.54 17.88 -19.08
C PRO A 306 13.24 17.12 -19.34
N GLU A 307 12.24 17.27 -18.47
CA GLU A 307 10.98 16.56 -18.58
C GLU A 307 10.25 16.98 -19.85
N THR A 308 10.00 16.01 -20.73
CA THR A 308 9.12 16.18 -21.87
C THR A 308 7.71 15.82 -21.45
N GLU A 309 6.74 16.68 -21.74
CA GLU A 309 5.34 16.31 -21.51
C GLU A 309 5.02 15.02 -22.27
N MET A 310 4.38 14.09 -21.57
CA MET A 310 3.91 12.88 -22.22
C MET A 310 2.95 13.26 -23.36
N PRO A 311 2.95 12.52 -24.47
CA PRO A 311 1.94 12.74 -25.50
C PRO A 311 0.55 12.63 -24.87
N GLU A 312 -0.29 13.65 -25.10
CA GLU A 312 -1.73 13.54 -24.80
C GLU A 312 -2.22 12.21 -25.36
N THR A 313 -2.94 11.44 -24.54
CA THR A 313 -3.60 10.21 -24.97
C THR A 313 -4.68 10.55 -25.99
N THR A 314 -4.29 10.81 -27.23
CA THR A 314 -5.20 10.78 -28.36
C THR A 314 -5.63 9.32 -28.48
N ALA A 315 -6.94 9.09 -28.34
CA ALA A 315 -7.52 7.80 -28.69
C ALA A 315 -6.95 7.36 -30.05
N PRO A 316 -6.39 6.15 -30.17
CA PRO A 316 -5.60 5.79 -31.33
C PRO A 316 -6.47 5.88 -32.59
N GLU A 317 -6.10 6.77 -33.51
CA GLU A 317 -6.55 6.68 -34.89
C GLU A 317 -6.06 5.35 -35.44
N THR A 318 -7.01 4.49 -35.78
CA THR A 318 -6.78 3.16 -36.34
C THR A 318 -6.02 3.26 -37.66
N THR A 319 -4.70 3.12 -37.63
CA THR A 319 -3.90 2.74 -38.79
C THR A 319 -2.89 1.67 -38.39
N ALA A 320 -3.28 0.42 -38.62
CA ALA A 320 -2.47 -0.76 -38.37
C ALA A 320 -1.21 -0.81 -39.27
N PRO A 321 -0.03 -1.13 -38.71
CA PRO A 321 0.98 -1.92 -39.38
C PRO A 321 0.76 -3.42 -39.10
N GLU A 322 1.12 -4.26 -40.07
CA GLU A 322 0.82 -5.69 -40.13
C GLU A 322 1.42 -6.52 -38.97
N ASP A 323 0.56 -7.27 -38.29
CA ASP A 323 0.86 -8.32 -37.32
C ASP A 323 1.36 -9.60 -38.02
N PRO A 324 2.49 -10.20 -37.59
CA PRO A 324 2.91 -11.50 -38.07
C PRO A 324 2.58 -12.68 -37.13
N PHE A 325 1.64 -12.66 -36.16
CA PHE A 325 1.23 -13.89 -35.47
C PHE A 325 -0.24 -13.94 -34.99
N GLY A 326 -1.13 -14.46 -35.86
CA GLY A 326 -2.08 -15.55 -35.57
C GLY A 326 -3.29 -15.31 -34.64
N GLU A 327 -4.43 -15.02 -35.29
CA GLU A 327 -5.86 -15.15 -34.88
C GLU A 327 -6.21 -15.63 -33.44
N VAL A 328 -6.86 -14.74 -32.68
CA VAL A 328 -7.95 -15.08 -31.75
C VAL A 328 -9.10 -14.10 -31.99
N GLN A 329 -10.34 -14.61 -32.06
CA GLN A 329 -11.53 -13.86 -32.50
C GLN A 329 -12.01 -12.85 -31.43
N GLU A 330 -12.20 -11.59 -31.82
CA GLU A 330 -12.86 -10.55 -31.04
C GLU A 330 -14.39 -10.70 -31.09
N GLU A 331 -15.05 -10.77 -29.93
CA GLU A 331 -16.46 -10.39 -29.81
C GLU A 331 -16.53 -8.94 -29.33
N THR A 332 -17.11 -8.09 -30.17
CA THR A 332 -17.29 -6.65 -29.98
C THR A 332 -18.29 -6.35 -28.88
N TYR A 333 -17.88 -5.65 -27.82
CA TYR A 333 -18.78 -5.01 -26.85
C TYR A 333 -18.90 -3.50 -27.15
N ASN A 334 -20.12 -3.08 -27.45
CA ASN A 334 -20.49 -1.67 -27.62
C ASN A 334 -20.58 -0.98 -26.26
N PHE A 335 -19.73 0.02 -26.05
CA PHE A 335 -19.76 0.91 -24.89
C PHE A 335 -20.96 1.85 -24.95
N THR A 336 -21.80 1.80 -23.92
CA THR A 336 -22.73 2.87 -23.56
C THR A 336 -22.41 3.23 -22.11
N GLU A 337 -22.02 4.48 -21.85
CA GLU A 337 -21.69 4.99 -20.52
C GLU A 337 -22.80 4.70 -19.51
N PRO A 338 -22.48 4.23 -18.29
CA PRO A 338 -23.36 4.35 -17.15
C PRO A 338 -22.84 5.40 -16.17
N GLU A 339 -23.71 6.32 -15.80
CA GLU A 339 -23.56 7.11 -14.59
C GLU A 339 -24.07 6.30 -13.39
N THR A 340 -23.18 5.88 -12.48
CA THR A 340 -23.33 5.62 -11.01
C THR A 340 -22.27 4.61 -10.52
N PRO A 341 -21.83 4.66 -9.24
CA PRO A 341 -20.64 3.96 -8.77
C PRO A 341 -20.94 2.51 -8.36
N ALA A 342 -20.35 1.54 -9.07
CA ALA A 342 -20.14 0.17 -8.61
C ALA A 342 -19.12 -0.51 -9.53
N ASP A 343 -18.11 -1.16 -8.96
CA ASP A 343 -17.56 -2.44 -9.42
C ASP A 343 -16.60 -2.99 -8.35
N ALA A 344 -17.18 -3.42 -7.21
CA ALA A 344 -16.51 -4.39 -6.34
C ALA A 344 -16.52 -5.75 -7.05
N VAL A 345 -15.40 -6.48 -7.04
CA VAL A 345 -15.33 -7.82 -7.61
C VAL A 345 -16.31 -8.72 -6.83
N HIS A 346 -17.33 -9.23 -7.51
CA HIS A 346 -18.32 -10.13 -6.92
C HIS A 346 -17.86 -11.58 -7.11
N TYR A 347 -17.43 -12.23 -6.03
CA TYR A 347 -17.02 -13.62 -6.03
C TYR A 347 -18.24 -14.54 -6.05
N THR A 348 -18.10 -15.71 -6.68
CA THR A 348 -19.16 -16.72 -6.69
C THR A 348 -18.65 -18.06 -6.22
N GLU A 349 -19.52 -18.90 -5.66
CA GLU A 349 -19.21 -20.28 -5.24
C GLU A 349 -18.53 -21.09 -6.37
N GLU A 350 -18.88 -20.82 -7.63
CA GLU A 350 -18.31 -21.52 -8.80
C GLU A 350 -16.80 -21.27 -8.99
N MET A 351 -16.28 -20.19 -8.40
CA MET A 351 -14.86 -19.84 -8.45
C MET A 351 -14.02 -20.63 -7.44
N LEU A 352 -14.65 -21.28 -6.44
CA LEU A 352 -13.96 -22.17 -5.53
C LEU A 352 -13.51 -23.44 -6.27
N THR A 353 -12.26 -23.81 -6.07
CA THR A 353 -11.68 -25.00 -6.72
C THR A 353 -11.68 -26.23 -5.82
N ASP A 354 -11.76 -26.04 -4.52
CA ASP A 354 -11.87 -27.11 -3.52
C ASP A 354 -13.34 -27.41 -3.19
N GLU A 355 -13.65 -28.69 -2.92
CA GLU A 355 -15.02 -29.12 -2.60
C GLU A 355 -15.34 -29.01 -1.10
N GLU A 356 -14.32 -29.00 -0.24
CA GLU A 356 -14.40 -28.71 1.19
C GLU A 356 -14.78 -27.23 1.39
N ASP A 357 -14.06 -26.30 0.74
CA ASP A 357 -14.37 -24.86 0.78
C ASP A 357 -15.79 -24.54 0.29
N LYS A 358 -16.25 -25.24 -0.76
CA LYS A 358 -17.64 -25.09 -1.25
C LYS A 358 -18.67 -25.55 -0.24
N GLN A 359 -18.35 -26.59 0.53
CA GLN A 359 -19.23 -27.11 1.55
C GLN A 359 -19.25 -26.17 2.76
N ASP A 360 -18.09 -25.67 3.19
CA ASP A 360 -17.95 -24.70 4.27
C ASP A 360 -18.64 -23.37 3.96
N TYR A 361 -18.53 -22.90 2.71
CA TYR A 361 -19.28 -21.74 2.22
C TYR A 361 -20.79 -21.98 2.33
N LYS A 362 -21.30 -23.14 1.88
CA LYS A 362 -22.72 -23.47 1.95
C LYS A 362 -23.23 -23.57 3.38
N ASP A 363 -22.49 -24.23 4.24
CA ASP A 363 -22.86 -24.43 5.64
C ASP A 363 -22.88 -23.08 6.37
N THR A 364 -21.92 -22.20 6.07
CA THR A 364 -21.91 -20.82 6.60
C THR A 364 -23.11 -20.02 6.08
N MET A 365 -23.43 -20.09 4.80
CA MET A 365 -24.61 -19.40 4.24
C MET A 365 -25.92 -19.93 4.82
N GLU A 366 -26.02 -21.23 5.12
CA GLU A 366 -27.19 -21.82 5.79
C GLU A 366 -27.29 -21.40 7.26
N PHE A 367 -26.16 -21.32 7.97
CA PHE A 367 -26.10 -20.81 9.34
C PHE A 367 -26.60 -19.38 9.43
N PHE A 368 -26.08 -18.46 8.61
CA PHE A 368 -26.50 -17.05 8.63
C PHE A 368 -27.94 -16.84 8.16
N ASP A 369 -28.44 -17.69 7.25
CA ASP A 369 -29.87 -17.70 6.88
C ASP A 369 -30.78 -17.94 8.10
N LYS A 370 -30.36 -18.86 8.99
CA LYS A 370 -31.09 -19.17 10.23
C LYS A 370 -30.86 -18.12 11.31
N LEU A 371 -29.62 -17.63 11.46
CA LEU A 371 -29.26 -16.68 12.51
C LEU A 371 -29.96 -15.33 12.32
N LEU A 372 -30.04 -14.86 11.07
CA LEU A 372 -30.62 -13.56 10.71
C LEU A 372 -32.12 -13.62 10.40
N SER A 373 -32.76 -14.80 10.53
CA SER A 373 -34.16 -15.00 10.19
C SER A 373 -35.11 -14.21 11.12
N PRO A 374 -36.12 -13.49 10.57
CA PRO A 374 -37.03 -12.64 11.36
C PRO A 374 -37.94 -13.40 12.33
N ASP A 375 -37.99 -14.74 12.25
CA ASP A 375 -38.87 -15.60 13.06
C ASP A 375 -38.12 -16.31 14.22
N LYS A 376 -36.84 -16.01 14.50
CA LYS A 376 -36.10 -16.63 15.62
C LYS A 376 -36.62 -16.10 16.97
N VAL A 377 -37.65 -16.76 17.52
CA VAL A 377 -38.03 -16.64 18.93
C VAL A 377 -37.13 -17.56 19.75
N VAL A 378 -36.12 -17.00 20.42
CA VAL A 378 -35.36 -17.72 21.44
C VAL A 378 -36.17 -17.62 22.75
N GLU A 379 -36.64 -18.74 23.30
CA GLU A 379 -37.21 -18.78 24.67
C GLU A 379 -36.19 -19.34 25.67
N PRO A 380 -36.21 -18.94 26.96
CA PRO A 380 -36.58 -17.63 27.50
C PRO A 380 -35.51 -17.12 28.50
N GLU A 381 -34.87 -16.01 28.17
CA GLU A 381 -34.53 -14.88 29.04
C GLU A 381 -33.71 -13.90 28.17
N ASP A 382 -34.45 -13.00 27.53
CA ASP A 382 -34.07 -11.61 27.19
C ASP A 382 -33.74 -11.16 25.75
N TYR A 383 -33.63 -12.03 24.72
CA TYR A 383 -33.29 -11.54 23.36
C TYR A 383 -34.35 -11.81 22.28
N LYS A 384 -34.69 -10.76 21.53
CA LYS A 384 -35.56 -10.82 20.35
C LYS A 384 -34.90 -10.04 19.23
N VAL A 385 -34.11 -10.74 18.43
CA VAL A 385 -33.47 -10.16 17.26
C VAL A 385 -34.48 -10.07 16.12
N TYR A 386 -34.87 -8.86 15.74
CA TYR A 386 -35.67 -8.60 14.55
C TYR A 386 -34.85 -7.79 13.55
N LEU A 387 -34.37 -8.44 12.50
CA LEU A 387 -33.80 -7.75 11.34
C LEU A 387 -34.84 -7.72 10.21
N PRO A 388 -35.10 -6.55 9.59
CA PRO A 388 -35.84 -6.50 8.35
C PRO A 388 -35.18 -7.42 7.32
N GLN A 389 -35.97 -8.18 6.55
CA GLN A 389 -35.45 -9.16 5.60
C GLN A 389 -34.41 -8.56 4.64
N GLU A 390 -34.64 -7.33 4.18
CA GLU A 390 -33.71 -6.60 3.30
C GLU A 390 -32.33 -6.39 3.94
N VAL A 391 -32.28 -6.09 5.25
CA VAL A 391 -31.03 -5.91 6.00
C VAL A 391 -30.35 -7.27 6.26
N ALA A 392 -31.16 -8.29 6.58
CA ALA A 392 -30.65 -9.66 6.77
C ALA A 392 -30.02 -10.23 5.49
N ASP A 393 -30.65 -9.99 4.34
CA ASP A 393 -30.14 -10.41 3.03
C ASP A 393 -28.83 -9.70 2.68
N GLU A 394 -28.74 -8.40 2.94
CA GLU A 394 -27.53 -7.59 2.69
C GLU A 394 -26.36 -8.05 3.56
N PHE A 395 -26.60 -8.33 4.85
CA PHE A 395 -25.57 -8.86 5.76
C PHE A 395 -25.10 -10.26 5.35
N LYS A 396 -26.02 -11.11 4.90
CA LYS A 396 -25.68 -12.43 4.38
C LYS A 396 -24.82 -12.34 3.14
N GLU A 397 -25.14 -11.43 2.22
CA GLU A 397 -24.34 -11.17 1.03
C GLU A 397 -22.93 -10.69 1.39
N ASP A 398 -22.83 -9.73 2.31
CA ASP A 398 -21.54 -9.19 2.78
C ASP A 398 -20.66 -10.27 3.42
N ILE A 399 -21.22 -11.11 4.30
CA ILE A 399 -20.51 -12.23 4.92
C ILE A 399 -20.12 -13.27 3.87
N GLY A 400 -21.01 -13.60 2.93
CA GLY A 400 -20.72 -14.53 1.86
C GLY A 400 -19.61 -14.06 0.94
N GLN A 401 -19.63 -12.78 0.56
CA GLN A 401 -18.56 -12.19 -0.25
C GLN A 401 -17.24 -12.15 0.51
N LYS A 402 -17.25 -11.79 1.80
CA LYS A 402 -16.03 -11.80 2.63
C LYS A 402 -15.45 -13.21 2.77
N LEU A 403 -16.29 -14.22 2.94
CA LEU A 403 -15.87 -15.61 3.05
C LEU A 403 -15.34 -16.16 1.73
N LEU A 404 -16.00 -15.86 0.60
CA LEU A 404 -15.54 -16.26 -0.73
C LEU A 404 -14.23 -15.58 -1.09
N ASP A 405 -14.12 -14.29 -0.85
CA ASP A 405 -12.88 -13.54 -1.03
C ASP A 405 -11.74 -14.19 -0.23
N PHE A 406 -12.01 -14.52 1.04
CA PHE A 406 -11.08 -15.24 1.89
C PHE A 406 -10.67 -16.61 1.32
N MET A 407 -11.63 -17.49 1.00
CA MET A 407 -11.36 -18.84 0.49
C MET A 407 -10.69 -18.85 -0.90
N ILE A 408 -10.99 -17.87 -1.75
CA ILE A 408 -10.45 -17.79 -3.12
C ILE A 408 -9.06 -17.16 -3.13
N ASN A 409 -8.86 -16.10 -2.34
CA ASN A 409 -7.63 -15.30 -2.37
C ASN A 409 -6.66 -15.62 -1.22
N GLY A 410 -7.08 -16.46 -0.27
CA GLY A 410 -6.21 -17.11 0.72
C GLY A 410 -5.60 -16.17 1.75
N VAL A 411 -6.20 -14.99 1.98
CA VAL A 411 -6.05 -14.07 3.13
C VAL A 411 -6.66 -12.73 2.71
N LEU A 412 -7.48 -12.18 3.61
CA LEU A 412 -8.00 -10.83 3.46
C LEU A 412 -7.08 -9.82 4.14
N VAL A 413 -6.77 -8.78 3.39
CA VAL A 413 -6.08 -7.58 3.84
C VAL A 413 -7.04 -6.79 4.73
N ASP A 414 -6.66 -6.55 5.98
CA ASP A 414 -6.91 -5.24 6.56
C ASP A 414 -5.93 -4.95 7.69
N THR A 415 -5.51 -3.69 7.69
CA THR A 415 -4.57 -3.05 8.60
C THR A 415 -4.79 -3.41 10.08
N LEU A 416 -3.69 -3.77 10.77
CA LEU A 416 -3.69 -4.08 12.20
C LEU A 416 -3.89 -2.81 13.02
N GLU A 417 -5.15 -2.44 13.27
CA GLU A 417 -5.50 -1.85 14.56
C GLU A 417 -5.46 -2.94 15.64
N TYR A 418 -4.83 -2.61 16.77
CA TYR A 418 -4.68 -3.50 17.91
C TYR A 418 -6.02 -3.64 18.64
N ASP A 419 -6.65 -4.80 18.54
CA ASP A 419 -7.88 -5.13 19.26
C ASP A 419 -7.64 -6.34 20.17
N GLU A 420 -7.78 -6.14 21.49
CA GLU A 420 -7.47 -7.15 22.52
C GLU A 420 -8.38 -8.40 22.44
N GLU A 421 -9.57 -8.31 21.85
CA GLU A 421 -10.57 -9.39 21.88
C GLU A 421 -10.38 -10.37 20.72
N THR A 422 -9.90 -9.93 19.54
CA THR A 422 -9.44 -10.83 18.47
C THR A 422 -7.95 -11.19 18.58
N ALA A 423 -7.18 -10.56 19.47
CA ALA A 423 -5.76 -10.85 19.66
C ALA A 423 -5.45 -12.25 20.20
N VAL A 424 -6.45 -12.99 20.68
CA VAL A 424 -6.30 -14.35 21.22
C VAL A 424 -6.19 -15.41 20.11
N TYR A 425 -6.67 -15.11 18.89
CA TYR A 425 -6.60 -16.04 17.75
C TYR A 425 -5.24 -15.95 17.05
N GLN A 426 -4.59 -17.10 16.92
CA GLN A 426 -3.32 -17.22 16.18
C GLN A 426 -3.53 -17.34 14.68
N ASP A 427 -4.71 -17.79 14.26
CA ASP A 427 -5.08 -17.95 12.86
C ASP A 427 -5.50 -16.60 12.24
N PRO A 428 -4.78 -16.10 11.22
CA PRO A 428 -5.06 -14.80 10.60
C PRO A 428 -6.44 -14.71 9.93
N GLU A 429 -6.96 -15.84 9.45
CA GLU A 429 -8.17 -15.97 8.66
C GLU A 429 -9.39 -15.87 9.57
N LEU A 430 -9.37 -16.67 10.63
CA LEU A 430 -10.33 -16.62 11.73
C LEU A 430 -10.34 -15.24 12.39
N LYS A 431 -9.17 -14.65 12.63
CA LYS A 431 -9.04 -13.31 13.22
C LYS A 431 -9.76 -12.25 12.38
N ASN A 432 -9.56 -12.28 11.06
CA ASN A 432 -10.15 -11.30 10.14
C ASN A 432 -11.65 -11.50 9.98
N MET A 433 -12.13 -12.74 9.97
CA MET A 433 -13.55 -13.03 9.90
C MET A 433 -14.28 -12.58 11.17
N ILE A 434 -13.72 -12.87 12.35
CA ILE A 434 -14.28 -12.41 13.63
C ILE A 434 -14.29 -10.88 13.72
N LYS A 435 -13.23 -10.19 13.24
CA LYS A 435 -13.20 -8.72 13.18
C LYS A 435 -14.27 -8.17 12.23
N PHE A 436 -14.39 -8.73 11.03
CA PHE A 436 -15.38 -8.30 10.05
C PHE A 436 -16.82 -8.43 10.59
N VAL A 437 -17.15 -9.58 11.17
CA VAL A 437 -18.48 -9.85 11.75
C VAL A 437 -18.75 -8.91 12.94
N ARG A 438 -17.74 -8.59 13.74
CA ARG A 438 -17.84 -7.60 14.82
C ARG A 438 -18.19 -6.23 14.28
N ASP A 439 -17.45 -5.77 13.27
CA ASP A 439 -17.65 -4.45 12.67
C ASP A 439 -19.01 -4.37 11.95
N LEU A 440 -19.47 -5.49 11.37
CA LEU A 440 -20.78 -5.58 10.73
C LEU A 440 -21.94 -5.43 11.72
N PHE A 441 -21.78 -5.94 12.95
CA PHE A 441 -22.80 -5.88 14.00
C PHE A 441 -22.61 -4.74 15.03
N ARG A 442 -21.57 -3.91 14.92
CA ARG A 442 -21.37 -2.72 15.77
C ARG A 442 -21.75 -1.42 15.07
N ASP A 443 -21.99 -0.37 15.85
CA ASP A 443 -22.64 0.90 15.45
C ASP A 443 -21.68 1.93 14.80
N ASP A 444 -20.48 1.51 14.44
CA ASP A 444 -19.32 2.39 14.20
C ASP A 444 -19.20 2.83 12.74
N LYS A 445 -19.96 2.22 11.82
CA LYS A 445 -20.16 2.70 10.45
C LYS A 445 -21.64 3.05 10.24
N GLU A 446 -21.88 4.28 9.78
CA GLU A 446 -23.20 4.92 9.72
C GLU A 446 -24.36 4.02 9.19
N LYS A 447 -25.38 3.82 10.05
CA LYS A 447 -26.83 3.67 9.70
C LYS A 447 -27.35 2.41 8.97
N ARG A 448 -26.71 1.24 9.03
CA ARG A 448 -27.31 0.00 8.45
C ARG A 448 -28.19 -0.80 9.43
N MET A 449 -27.84 -0.82 10.72
CA MET A 449 -28.62 -1.52 11.74
C MET A 449 -29.88 -0.72 12.13
N PRO A 450 -31.08 -1.35 12.20
CA PRO A 450 -32.28 -0.67 12.68
C PRO A 450 -32.12 -0.13 14.11
N GLU A 451 -32.65 1.07 14.39
CA GLU A 451 -32.54 1.75 15.69
C GLU A 451 -33.19 0.96 16.85
N ASP A 452 -34.09 0.02 16.54
CA ASP A 452 -34.78 -0.83 17.50
C ASP A 452 -34.05 -2.14 17.84
N VAL A 453 -32.93 -2.44 17.18
CA VAL A 453 -32.03 -3.54 17.58
C VAL A 453 -31.21 -3.10 18.80
N THR A 454 -31.38 -3.81 19.91
CA THR A 454 -30.70 -3.45 21.16
C THR A 454 -29.21 -3.80 21.12
N THR A 455 -28.38 -3.16 21.96
CA THR A 455 -26.97 -3.53 22.11
C THR A 455 -26.80 -5.00 22.49
N GLU A 456 -27.71 -5.54 23.30
CA GLU A 456 -27.64 -6.93 23.75
C GLU A 456 -27.99 -7.91 22.61
N ASP A 457 -28.93 -7.56 21.73
CA ASP A 457 -29.22 -8.33 20.52
C ASP A 457 -28.03 -8.32 19.53
N LYS A 458 -27.28 -7.21 19.44
CA LYS A 458 -26.06 -7.10 18.63
C LYS A 458 -24.94 -7.98 19.17
N GLU A 459 -24.75 -7.95 20.49
CA GLU A 459 -23.77 -8.80 21.18
C GLU A 459 -24.11 -10.28 21.01
N PHE A 460 -25.40 -10.65 21.09
CA PHE A 460 -25.86 -12.00 20.81
C PHE A 460 -25.57 -12.45 19.38
N LEU A 461 -25.93 -11.63 18.37
CA LEU A 461 -25.63 -11.92 16.96
C LEU A 461 -24.13 -12.11 16.71
N TYR A 462 -23.32 -11.25 17.30
CA TYR A 462 -21.86 -11.35 17.22
C TYR A 462 -21.34 -12.62 17.89
N SER A 463 -21.83 -12.97 19.09
CA SER A 463 -21.39 -14.16 19.82
C SER A 463 -21.67 -15.45 19.06
N GLU A 464 -22.89 -15.61 18.54
CA GLU A 464 -23.28 -16.82 17.79
C GLU A 464 -22.47 -16.96 16.49
N ALA A 465 -22.26 -15.84 15.77
CA ALA A 465 -21.47 -15.82 14.55
C ALA A 465 -19.98 -16.10 14.80
N LYS A 466 -19.45 -15.60 15.91
CA LYS A 466 -18.07 -15.86 16.35
C LYS A 466 -17.87 -17.35 16.67
N GLU A 467 -18.75 -17.94 17.47
CA GLU A 467 -18.69 -19.38 17.80
C GLU A 467 -18.73 -20.25 16.54
N TRP A 468 -19.60 -19.91 15.57
CA TRP A 468 -19.65 -20.62 14.29
C TRP A 468 -18.30 -20.60 13.55
N PHE A 469 -17.65 -19.45 13.46
CA PHE A 469 -16.35 -19.38 12.79
C PHE A 469 -15.23 -20.05 13.59
N GLU A 470 -15.27 -20.00 14.92
CA GLU A 470 -14.32 -20.77 15.75
C GLU A 470 -14.43 -22.27 15.48
N ASP A 471 -15.65 -22.80 15.37
CA ASP A 471 -15.91 -24.20 15.03
C ASP A 471 -15.49 -24.53 13.58
N LEU A 472 -15.78 -23.64 12.63
CA LEU A 472 -15.44 -23.82 11.21
C LEU A 472 -13.92 -23.98 11.02
N TYR A 473 -13.12 -23.26 11.81
CA TYR A 473 -11.65 -23.31 11.77
C TYR A 473 -11.03 -24.23 12.84
N ASP A 474 -11.82 -25.13 13.45
CA ASP A 474 -11.40 -26.12 14.47
C ASP A 474 -10.61 -25.50 15.65
N TYR A 475 -11.00 -24.29 16.06
CA TYR A 475 -10.33 -23.54 17.12
C TYR A 475 -10.86 -23.93 18.50
N VAL A 476 -10.00 -24.52 19.34
CA VAL A 476 -10.28 -24.78 20.75
C VAL A 476 -9.54 -23.76 21.63
N PRO A 477 -10.24 -22.85 22.35
CA PRO A 477 -9.58 -21.88 23.21
C PRO A 477 -8.79 -22.58 24.33
N GLU A 478 -7.60 -22.08 24.67
CA GLU A 478 -6.79 -22.61 25.78
C GLU A 478 -7.54 -22.43 27.12
N GLY A 479 -8.34 -23.41 27.54
CA GLY A 479 -8.99 -23.35 28.86
C GLY A 479 -10.16 -24.28 29.17
N GLU A 480 -10.85 -24.88 28.21
CA GLU A 480 -12.03 -25.71 28.51
C GLU A 480 -11.98 -27.07 27.82
N THR A 481 -11.93 -28.13 28.63
CA THR A 481 -12.05 -29.52 28.20
C THR A 481 -13.51 -29.99 28.23
N ASP A 482 -13.88 -30.75 27.19
CA ASP A 482 -15.05 -31.60 26.95
C ASP A 482 -16.24 -30.99 26.16
N MET A 483 -16.13 -31.07 24.83
CA MET A 483 -17.25 -31.08 23.88
C MET A 483 -18.04 -32.40 23.97
N PRO A 484 -19.39 -32.40 23.93
CA PRO A 484 -20.17 -33.54 23.47
C PRO A 484 -20.34 -33.55 21.94
N GLU A 485 -20.36 -34.76 21.37
CA GLU A 485 -20.21 -35.13 19.95
C GLU A 485 -21.16 -34.45 18.93
N ILE A 486 -20.61 -34.02 17.80
CA ILE A 486 -21.33 -33.80 16.53
C ILE A 486 -21.31 -35.11 15.70
N PRO A 487 -22.45 -35.68 15.27
CA PRO A 487 -22.47 -36.96 14.56
C PRO A 487 -22.13 -36.83 13.07
N GLN A 488 -21.37 -37.83 12.58
CA GLN A 488 -20.82 -37.98 11.23
C GLN A 488 -21.85 -38.08 10.08
N SER A 489 -21.37 -37.69 8.90
CA SER A 489 -22.00 -37.77 7.58
C SER A 489 -22.44 -39.18 7.12
N GLY A 490 -23.44 -39.21 6.22
CA GLY A 490 -23.53 -40.25 5.18
C GLY A 490 -24.89 -40.97 5.00
N MET A 491 -25.51 -40.72 3.84
CA MET A 491 -26.28 -41.70 3.03
C MET A 491 -27.44 -42.47 3.71
N THR A 492 -28.69 -42.11 3.42
CA THR A 492 -29.57 -42.76 2.41
C THR A 492 -31.05 -42.48 2.67
N ASP A 493 -31.76 -42.39 1.55
CA ASP A 493 -33.15 -42.02 1.39
C ASP A 493 -34.16 -43.05 1.95
N VAL A 494 -35.26 -42.51 2.48
CA VAL A 494 -36.63 -43.06 2.71
C VAL A 494 -36.81 -44.43 3.39
N ALA A 495 -37.45 -44.42 4.58
CA ALA A 495 -38.73 -45.14 4.81
C ALA A 495 -39.48 -44.69 6.08
N GLN A 496 -40.75 -44.36 5.87
CA GLN A 496 -41.85 -43.87 6.70
C GLN A 496 -42.19 -44.58 8.06
N PRO A 497 -43.13 -44.02 8.86
CA PRO A 497 -43.09 -43.95 10.33
C PRO A 497 -44.01 -44.96 11.05
N ALA A 498 -43.90 -45.01 12.38
CA ALA A 498 -44.97 -45.51 13.24
C ALA A 498 -45.06 -44.70 14.55
N SER A 499 -46.30 -44.39 14.90
CA SER A 499 -46.86 -43.56 15.95
C SER A 499 -47.03 -44.27 17.31
N GLU A 500 -47.53 -43.47 18.28
CA GLU A 500 -48.26 -43.83 19.53
C GLU A 500 -47.39 -43.86 20.82
N SER A 501 -47.57 -42.86 21.70
CA SER A 501 -48.36 -42.86 22.97
C SER A 501 -47.62 -43.60 24.12
N GLU A 502 -47.62 -43.23 25.41
CA GLU A 502 -48.71 -42.76 26.27
C GLU A 502 -48.13 -42.42 27.68
N SER A 503 -48.73 -41.42 28.35
CA SER A 503 -49.02 -41.30 29.80
C SER A 503 -47.98 -41.31 30.94
N GLY A 504 -48.18 -40.36 31.87
CA GLY A 504 -48.10 -40.52 33.34
C GLY A 504 -46.75 -40.15 33.96
N GLU A 505 -46.63 -39.50 35.12
CA GLU A 505 -47.56 -39.16 36.20
C GLU A 505 -46.83 -38.14 37.11
N ILE A 506 -47.59 -37.32 37.81
CA ILE A 506 -47.12 -36.24 38.70
C ILE A 506 -46.88 -36.82 40.10
N ASP A 507 -45.80 -36.43 40.80
CA ASP A 507 -45.78 -36.46 42.27
C ASP A 507 -45.03 -35.25 42.85
N LEU A 508 -45.73 -34.53 43.73
CA LEU A 508 -45.23 -33.40 44.51
C LEU A 508 -45.20 -33.82 45.97
N GLY A 509 -43.99 -33.85 46.55
CA GLY A 509 -43.75 -34.09 47.98
C GLY A 509 -42.60 -33.24 48.51
N PRO A 510 -42.53 -33.00 49.83
CA PRO A 510 -42.73 -31.64 50.34
C PRO A 510 -41.48 -30.90 50.80
N VAL A 511 -41.66 -29.59 50.86
CA VAL A 511 -40.85 -28.54 51.51
C VAL A 511 -40.49 -28.89 52.95
N THR A 512 -39.22 -28.71 53.32
CA THR A 512 -38.83 -28.20 54.65
C THR A 512 -37.53 -27.37 54.60
N GLU A 513 -37.60 -26.30 55.38
CA GLU A 513 -36.65 -25.24 55.74
C GLU A 513 -35.18 -25.62 55.95
N GLY A 514 -34.29 -24.65 55.67
CA GLY A 514 -33.01 -24.53 56.37
C GLY A 514 -31.91 -23.84 55.56
N THR A 515 -31.64 -22.57 55.88
CA THR A 515 -30.31 -21.91 55.94
C THR A 515 -29.15 -22.69 55.30
N PHE A 516 -28.47 -22.18 54.28
CA PHE A 516 -27.66 -20.95 54.25
C PHE A 516 -27.53 -20.41 52.84
#